data_AF-A0A068V1C4-F1
#
_entry.id   AF-A0A068V1C4-F1
#
_cell.length_a   1.000
_cell.length_b   1.000
_cell.length_c   1.000
_cell.angle_alpha   90.00
_cell.angle_beta   90.00
_cell.angle_gamma   90.00
#
_symmetry.space_group_name_H-M   'P 1'
#
loop_
_entity.id
_entity.type
_entity.pdbx_description
1 polymer ?
#
loop_
_entity_poly.entity_id
_entity_poly.type
_entity_poly.pdbx_seq_one_letter_code
_entity_poly.pdbx_strand_id
1 'polypeptide(L)'
;MPPPANGGADGGAARGGGRQQQEQQGVGQMLTGIIRVAVFWYFASKFFSPKKPLNPNQPSSQISNLFHKAEPLDMWFYLSEQEKFNDFSSESALVWHETNIPYAVWGPESTRRLSLKYYPTEALKHNGSLYAHVFFAHSGFPPDPNDPEYQPSAAFGHTYSVVTYLPKSKANKKKSLLGNSKDSDVAETQAKAIFSGS
;
A
#
# COMPACT_ATOMS: atom_id res chain seq x y z
N MET A 1 -23.55 67.45 -69.02
CA MET A 1 -22.71 66.24 -69.11
C MET A 1 -23.56 65.06 -68.64
N PRO A 2 -23.94 64.16 -69.56
CA PRO A 2 -24.65 62.93 -69.26
C PRO A 2 -23.66 61.83 -68.86
N PRO A 3 -24.11 60.83 -68.09
CA PRO A 3 -23.78 59.45 -68.41
C PRO A 3 -25.02 58.64 -68.86
N PRO A 4 -24.81 57.56 -69.66
CA PRO A 4 -25.83 56.67 -70.23
C PRO A 4 -26.27 55.61 -69.19
N ALA A 5 -27.53 55.19 -69.08
CA ALA A 5 -28.38 54.35 -69.94
C ALA A 5 -28.19 52.82 -69.79
N ASN A 6 -29.26 52.16 -69.30
CA ASN A 6 -29.76 50.79 -69.52
C ASN A 6 -28.83 49.58 -69.32
N GLY A 7 -29.27 48.44 -68.78
CA GLY A 7 -30.58 47.85 -68.49
C GLY A 7 -30.29 46.41 -67.98
N GLY A 8 -31.19 45.60 -67.43
CA GLY A 8 -32.63 45.60 -67.25
C GLY A 8 -33.00 44.27 -66.54
N ALA A 9 -34.26 43.86 -66.68
CA ALA A 9 -34.88 42.62 -66.19
C ALA A 9 -35.28 42.65 -64.70
N ASP A 10 -36.55 42.89 -64.42
CA ASP A 10 -37.61 41.89 -64.17
C ASP A 10 -37.82 41.82 -62.65
N GLY A 11 -38.99 42.03 -62.06
CA GLY A 11 -40.34 41.79 -62.51
C GLY A 11 -41.05 41.13 -61.31
N GLY A 12 -42.27 41.58 -60.97
CA GLY A 12 -43.20 40.77 -60.19
C GLY A 12 -43.49 41.22 -58.76
N ALA A 13 -44.72 41.73 -58.59
CA ALA A 13 -45.43 41.76 -57.31
C ALA A 13 -46.01 40.37 -56.97
N ALA A 14 -45.98 39.97 -55.70
CA ALA A 14 -46.93 39.07 -55.02
C ALA A 14 -46.50 38.93 -53.54
N ARG A 15 -47.32 39.29 -52.55
CA ARG A 15 -48.45 38.55 -51.97
C ARG A 15 -48.03 37.25 -51.25
N GLY A 16 -48.20 37.23 -49.93
CA GLY A 16 -48.67 36.05 -49.19
C GLY A 16 -47.62 35.17 -48.49
N GLY A 17 -47.76 35.08 -47.16
CA GLY A 17 -48.05 33.80 -46.49
C GLY A 17 -46.89 32.92 -46.02
N GLY A 18 -46.95 32.60 -44.71
CA GLY A 18 -46.56 31.29 -44.16
C GLY A 18 -45.17 31.25 -43.51
N ARG A 19 -45.09 30.95 -42.21
CA ARG A 19 -44.91 29.58 -41.63
C ARG A 19 -43.44 29.13 -41.77
N GLN A 20 -42.74 28.55 -40.79
CA GLN A 20 -43.11 27.93 -39.52
C GLN A 20 -41.80 27.47 -38.84
N GLN A 21 -41.81 27.42 -37.49
CA GLN A 21 -41.34 26.33 -36.60
C GLN A 21 -39.93 25.74 -36.78
N GLN A 22 -39.17 25.35 -35.75
CA GLN A 22 -39.46 24.90 -34.38
C GLN A 22 -38.08 24.95 -33.65
N GLU A 23 -37.92 25.09 -32.34
CA GLU A 23 -38.60 24.31 -31.30
C GLU A 23 -38.42 24.96 -29.93
N GLN A 24 -39.50 25.00 -29.16
CA GLN A 24 -39.50 25.17 -27.71
C GLN A 24 -38.65 24.08 -27.06
N GLN A 25 -37.89 24.39 -26.00
CA GLN A 25 -37.63 23.51 -24.84
C GLN A 25 -36.55 24.17 -24.01
N GLY A 26 -36.73 24.61 -22.76
CA GLY A 26 -37.80 24.49 -21.81
C GLY A 26 -37.20 24.96 -20.47
N VAL A 27 -38.06 25.35 -19.52
CA VAL A 27 -37.66 25.69 -18.13
C VAL A 27 -36.85 24.55 -17.44
N GLY A 28 -36.71 23.38 -18.09
CA GLY A 28 -35.81 22.28 -17.71
C GLY A 28 -34.30 22.45 -18.01
N GLN A 29 -33.85 23.45 -18.78
CA GLN A 29 -32.41 23.67 -18.99
C GLN A 29 -31.70 24.41 -17.84
N MET A 30 -32.43 25.11 -16.96
CA MET A 30 -31.86 25.68 -15.73
C MET A 30 -31.79 24.66 -14.58
N LEU A 31 -32.74 23.71 -14.51
CA LEU A 31 -32.79 22.68 -13.48
C LEU A 31 -31.71 21.59 -13.67
N THR A 32 -31.38 21.23 -14.92
CA THR A 32 -30.28 20.28 -15.21
C THR A 32 -28.89 20.84 -14.85
N GLY A 33 -28.73 22.17 -14.86
CA GLY A 33 -27.52 22.85 -14.37
C GLY A 33 -27.36 22.78 -12.85
N ILE A 34 -28.42 23.09 -12.09
CA ILE A 34 -28.39 23.04 -10.61
C ILE A 34 -28.20 21.61 -10.10
N ILE A 35 -28.83 20.62 -10.73
CA ILE A 35 -28.67 19.22 -10.35
C ILE A 35 -27.21 18.77 -10.54
N ARG A 36 -26.56 19.14 -11.66
CA ARG A 36 -25.12 18.83 -11.86
C ARG A 36 -24.23 19.52 -10.83
N VAL A 37 -24.52 20.78 -10.49
CA VAL A 37 -23.77 21.52 -9.46
C VAL A 37 -23.97 20.88 -8.07
N ALA A 38 -25.19 20.46 -7.72
CA ALA A 38 -25.49 19.81 -6.45
C ALA A 38 -24.84 18.43 -6.33
N VAL A 39 -24.85 17.64 -7.41
CA VAL A 39 -24.17 16.33 -7.46
C VAL A 39 -22.65 16.51 -7.38
N PHE A 40 -22.08 17.47 -8.09
CA PHE A 40 -20.65 17.79 -8.02
C PHE A 40 -20.25 18.27 -6.62
N TRP A 41 -21.07 19.11 -5.98
CA TRP A 41 -20.87 19.57 -4.60
C TRP A 41 -21.00 18.43 -3.59
N TYR A 42 -21.93 17.49 -3.79
CA TYR A 42 -22.07 16.29 -2.97
C TYR A 42 -20.83 15.39 -3.03
N PHE A 43 -20.31 15.12 -4.23
CA PHE A 43 -19.06 14.35 -4.39
C PHE A 43 -17.84 15.14 -3.87
N ALA A 44 -17.76 16.45 -4.10
CA ALA A 44 -16.70 17.28 -3.54
C ALA A 44 -16.72 17.29 -2.01
N SER A 45 -17.89 17.32 -1.37
CA SER A 45 -18.02 17.26 0.09
C SER A 45 -17.52 15.94 0.70
N LYS A 46 -17.61 14.84 -0.08
CA LYS A 46 -17.09 13.51 0.29
C LYS A 46 -15.57 13.41 0.23
N PHE A 47 -14.90 14.18 -0.64
CA PHE A 47 -13.44 14.17 -0.78
C PHE A 47 -12.74 15.37 -0.13
N PHE A 48 -13.45 16.48 0.07
CA PHE A 48 -12.95 17.73 0.65
C PHE A 48 -13.73 18.10 1.90
N SER A 49 -14.00 17.12 2.78
CA SER A 49 -14.52 17.41 4.11
C SER A 49 -13.56 18.39 4.82
N PRO A 50 -14.04 19.54 5.34
CA PRO A 50 -13.19 20.47 6.05
C PRO A 50 -12.55 19.73 7.23
N LYS A 51 -11.22 19.69 7.27
CA LYS A 51 -10.49 19.21 8.45
C LYS A 51 -10.99 20.07 9.61
N LYS A 52 -11.60 19.43 10.62
CA LYS A 52 -12.04 20.13 11.83
C LYS A 52 -10.86 20.99 12.33
N PRO A 53 -11.05 22.29 12.60
CA PRO A 53 -9.99 23.08 13.18
C PRO A 53 -9.56 22.39 14.48
N LEU A 54 -8.25 22.22 14.62
CA LEU A 54 -7.63 21.64 15.80
C LEU A 54 -8.19 22.39 17.02
N ASN A 55 -8.97 21.71 17.85
CA ASN A 55 -9.55 22.31 19.03
C ASN A 55 -8.36 22.66 19.95
N PRO A 56 -8.10 23.93 20.31
CA PRO A 56 -6.90 24.32 21.06
C PRO A 56 -6.85 23.72 22.48
N ASN A 57 -7.94 23.07 22.91
CA ASN A 57 -8.07 22.39 24.19
C ASN A 57 -8.05 20.85 24.09
N GLN A 58 -7.76 20.30 22.91
CA GLN A 58 -7.56 18.86 22.74
C GLN A 58 -6.06 18.59 22.80
N PRO A 59 -5.55 17.89 23.83
CA PRO A 59 -4.14 17.55 23.88
C PRO A 59 -3.81 16.79 22.60
N SER A 60 -2.77 17.24 21.90
CA SER A 60 -2.16 16.43 20.86
C SER A 60 -1.92 15.05 21.46
N SER A 61 -2.15 13.99 20.70
CA SER A 61 -1.79 12.64 21.12
C SER A 61 -0.28 12.62 21.35
N GLN A 62 0.14 12.93 22.57
CA GLN A 62 1.53 13.00 22.96
C GLN A 62 2.06 11.58 22.85
N ILE A 63 3.03 11.38 21.96
CA ILE A 63 3.72 10.11 21.80
C ILE A 63 4.52 9.92 23.09
N SER A 64 4.06 9.03 23.97
CA SER A 64 4.81 8.59 25.15
C SER A 64 5.53 7.28 24.84
N ASN A 65 6.71 7.07 25.44
CA ASN A 65 7.31 5.75 25.44
C ASN A 65 6.40 4.77 26.16
N LEU A 66 6.36 3.54 25.66
CA LEU A 66 5.55 2.47 26.26
C LEU A 66 6.17 1.97 27.57
N PHE A 67 7.50 2.07 27.73
CA PHE A 67 8.26 1.60 28.88
C PHE A 67 9.14 2.68 29.48
N HIS A 68 9.33 2.61 30.80
CA HIS A 68 10.27 3.45 31.52
C HIS A 68 11.67 2.83 31.53
N LYS A 69 12.70 3.67 31.63
CA LYS A 69 14.09 3.21 31.74
C LYS A 69 14.25 2.31 32.97
N ALA A 70 15.02 1.22 32.81
CA ALA A 70 15.30 0.17 33.80
C ALA A 70 14.09 -0.67 34.23
N GLU A 71 12.95 -0.51 33.56
CA GLU A 71 11.79 -1.36 33.77
C GLU A 71 12.08 -2.78 33.24
N PRO A 72 11.75 -3.85 34.01
CA PRO A 72 11.99 -5.22 33.57
C PRO A 72 10.98 -5.63 32.50
N LEU A 73 11.49 -6.18 31.41
CA LEU A 73 10.72 -6.73 30.31
C LEU A 73 10.96 -8.22 30.16
N ASP A 74 9.93 -8.94 29.73
CA ASP A 74 10.04 -10.32 29.28
C ASP A 74 9.99 -10.35 27.74
N MET A 75 10.80 -11.21 27.13
CA MET A 75 10.93 -11.36 25.68
C MET A 75 10.60 -12.79 25.28
N TRP A 76 9.76 -12.94 24.27
CA TRP A 76 9.50 -14.20 23.60
C TRP A 76 9.88 -14.10 22.13
N PHE A 77 10.60 -15.10 21.66
CA PHE A 77 10.98 -15.23 20.26
C PHE A 77 10.43 -16.55 19.72
N TYR A 78 9.50 -16.44 18.79
CA TYR A 78 8.88 -17.55 18.09
C TYR A 78 9.36 -17.61 16.65
N LEU A 79 9.48 -18.82 16.14
CA LEU A 79 9.79 -19.08 14.74
C LEU A 79 8.63 -19.88 14.14
N SER A 80 7.98 -19.33 13.11
CA SER A 80 6.80 -19.95 12.52
C SER A 80 6.72 -19.70 11.02
N GLU A 81 5.99 -20.55 10.29
CA GLU A 81 5.74 -20.37 8.85
C GLU A 81 4.52 -19.47 8.58
N GLN A 82 3.88 -18.95 9.64
CA GLN A 82 2.71 -18.07 9.54
C GLN A 82 3.15 -16.60 9.59
N GLU A 83 2.67 -15.78 8.67
CA GLU A 83 2.98 -14.34 8.69
C GLU A 83 2.37 -13.64 9.93
N LYS A 84 1.19 -14.08 10.34
CA LYS A 84 0.52 -13.62 11.56
C LYS A 84 0.60 -14.71 12.62
N PHE A 85 1.25 -14.39 13.73
CA PHE A 85 1.37 -15.31 14.84
C PHE A 85 0.18 -15.19 15.80
N ASN A 86 -0.36 -16.34 16.21
CA ASN A 86 -1.49 -16.44 17.12
C ASN A 86 -1.43 -17.66 18.05
N ASP A 87 -0.32 -18.40 18.06
CA ASP A 87 -0.16 -19.66 18.81
C ASP A 87 0.89 -19.50 19.92
N PHE A 88 0.57 -18.65 20.90
CA PHE A 88 1.46 -18.30 22.01
C PHE A 88 1.70 -19.47 22.99
N SER A 89 0.86 -20.52 22.93
CA SER A 89 1.00 -21.74 23.73
C SER A 89 1.97 -22.77 23.13
N SER A 90 2.46 -22.55 21.91
CA SER A 90 3.28 -23.54 21.22
C SER A 90 4.74 -23.53 21.70
N GLU A 91 5.08 -24.53 22.51
CA GLU A 91 6.46 -24.78 22.93
C GLU A 91 7.39 -25.12 21.74
N SER A 92 6.84 -25.69 20.67
CA SER A 92 7.62 -26.05 19.49
C SER A 92 8.02 -24.85 18.63
N ALA A 93 7.22 -23.78 18.65
CA ALA A 93 7.52 -22.54 17.95
C ALA A 93 8.40 -21.61 18.80
N LEU A 94 8.35 -21.72 20.13
CA LEU A 94 9.13 -20.90 21.06
C LEU A 94 10.62 -21.29 20.99
N VAL A 95 11.42 -20.40 20.42
CA VAL A 95 12.87 -20.59 20.29
C VAL A 95 13.62 -20.02 21.48
N TRP A 96 13.16 -18.89 22.03
CA TRP A 96 13.82 -18.24 23.15
C TRP A 96 12.82 -17.45 23.97
N HIS A 97 12.89 -17.64 25.29
CA HIS A 97 12.20 -16.85 26.28
C HIS A 97 13.22 -16.33 27.29
N GLU A 98 13.18 -15.03 27.57
CA GLU A 98 14.08 -14.37 28.49
C GLU A 98 13.28 -13.39 29.35
N THR A 99 13.44 -13.45 30.67
CA THR A 99 12.67 -12.61 31.61
C THR A 99 13.53 -11.54 32.26
N ASN A 100 12.89 -10.50 32.79
CA ASN A 100 13.54 -9.46 33.61
C ASN A 100 14.67 -8.70 32.90
N ILE A 101 14.52 -8.47 31.59
CA ILE A 101 15.47 -7.69 30.79
C ILE A 101 15.29 -6.20 31.11
N PRO A 102 16.33 -5.49 31.61
CA PRO A 102 16.19 -4.08 31.94
C PRO A 102 16.11 -3.21 30.68
N TYR A 103 14.99 -2.52 30.49
CA TYR A 103 14.79 -1.64 29.34
C TYR A 103 15.74 -0.43 29.36
N ALA A 104 16.35 -0.10 28.22
CA ALA A 104 17.23 1.06 28.05
C ALA A 104 18.40 1.13 29.07
N VAL A 105 18.92 -0.02 29.50
CA VAL A 105 20.14 -0.14 30.29
C VAL A 105 21.21 -0.84 29.44
N TRP A 106 22.25 -0.10 29.06
CA TRP A 106 23.37 -0.63 28.28
C TRP A 106 24.51 -1.06 29.19
N GLY A 107 25.10 -2.22 28.90
CA GLY A 107 26.23 -2.78 29.62
C GLY A 107 26.87 -3.93 28.85
N PRO A 108 27.93 -4.55 29.37
CA PRO A 108 28.54 -5.72 28.72
C PRO A 108 27.53 -6.86 28.48
N GLU A 109 26.58 -6.98 29.42
CA GLU A 109 25.47 -7.94 29.40
C GLU A 109 24.23 -7.44 28.64
N SER A 110 24.26 -6.31 27.93
CA SER A 110 23.08 -5.88 27.16
C SER A 110 22.95 -6.57 25.81
N THR A 111 24.01 -7.27 25.37
CA THR A 111 23.99 -8.05 24.14
C THR A 111 23.72 -9.51 24.44
N ARG A 112 22.68 -10.06 23.83
CA ARG A 112 22.33 -11.47 23.93
C ARG A 112 22.44 -12.13 22.56
N ARG A 113 22.95 -13.36 22.50
CA ARG A 113 23.13 -14.12 21.26
C ARG A 113 22.74 -15.57 21.47
N LEU A 114 21.87 -16.06 20.58
CA LEU A 114 21.49 -17.47 20.48
C LEU A 114 21.80 -17.95 19.05
N SER A 115 22.40 -19.13 18.93
CA SER A 115 22.63 -19.80 17.64
C SER A 115 21.81 -21.07 17.60
N LEU A 116 20.84 -21.11 16.69
CA LEU A 116 19.96 -22.25 16.46
C LEU A 116 20.20 -22.83 15.07
N LYS A 117 20.23 -24.15 14.96
CA LYS A 117 20.16 -24.85 13.67
C LYS A 117 18.71 -25.22 13.38
N TYR A 118 18.09 -24.52 12.42
CA TYR A 118 16.72 -24.77 11.99
C TYR A 118 16.69 -25.81 10.86
N TYR A 119 15.75 -26.76 10.96
CA TYR A 119 15.52 -27.78 9.93
C TYR A 119 14.23 -27.44 9.18
N PRO A 120 14.32 -27.01 7.91
CA PRO A 120 13.15 -26.63 7.11
C PRO A 120 12.17 -27.79 6.94
N THR A 121 10.88 -27.51 7.12
CA THR A 121 9.81 -28.43 6.76
C THR A 121 9.72 -28.58 5.24
N GLU A 122 8.96 -29.57 4.77
CA GLU A 122 8.75 -29.77 3.34
C GLU A 122 7.97 -28.59 2.72
N ALA A 123 7.04 -27.99 3.47
CA ALA A 123 6.31 -26.80 3.05
C ALA A 123 7.26 -25.62 2.80
N LEU A 124 8.25 -25.42 3.69
CA LEU A 124 9.26 -24.38 3.51
C LEU A 124 10.09 -24.57 2.23
N LYS A 125 10.44 -25.82 1.90
CA LYS A 125 11.16 -26.15 0.66
C LYS A 125 10.32 -25.90 -0.59
N HIS A 126 9.00 -25.98 -0.47
CA HIS A 126 8.05 -25.75 -1.56
C HIS A 126 7.51 -24.31 -1.59
N ASN A 127 8.41 -23.32 -1.59
CA ASN A 127 8.08 -21.88 -1.62
C ASN A 127 7.36 -21.37 -0.37
N GLY A 128 7.57 -22.00 0.78
CA GLY A 128 7.13 -21.44 2.05
C GLY A 128 8.00 -20.25 2.48
N SER A 129 7.45 -19.43 3.38
CA SER A 129 8.16 -18.34 4.05
C SER A 129 8.34 -18.67 5.52
N LEU A 130 9.42 -18.18 6.12
CA LEU A 130 9.70 -18.34 7.56
C LEU A 130 9.70 -16.97 8.23
N TYR A 131 9.00 -16.86 9.36
CA TYR A 131 8.84 -15.62 10.10
C TYR A 131 9.35 -15.76 11.53
N ALA A 132 10.05 -14.72 11.96
CA ALA A 132 10.56 -14.51 13.29
C ALA A 132 9.62 -13.53 14.01
N HIS A 133 8.88 -14.00 15.00
CA HIS A 133 7.98 -13.17 15.80
C HIS A 133 8.63 -12.89 17.14
N VAL A 134 8.89 -11.62 17.43
CA VAL A 134 9.46 -11.19 18.71
C VAL A 134 8.39 -10.40 19.45
N PHE A 135 8.10 -10.81 20.67
CA PHE A 135 7.18 -10.12 21.57
C PHE A 135 7.92 -9.68 22.81
N PHE A 136 7.58 -8.50 23.30
CA PHE A 136 8.06 -7.94 24.54
C PHE A 136 6.86 -7.51 25.37
N ALA A 137 6.90 -7.76 26.67
CA ALA A 137 5.92 -7.25 27.62
C ALA A 137 6.62 -6.79 28.90
N HIS A 138 5.95 -5.98 29.73
CA HIS A 138 6.40 -5.80 31.12
C HIS A 138 6.52 -7.18 31.79
N SER A 139 7.54 -7.34 32.62
CA SER A 139 7.76 -8.62 33.28
C SER A 139 6.54 -9.03 34.10
N GLY A 140 6.07 -10.25 33.88
CA GLY A 140 4.84 -10.78 34.48
C GLY A 140 3.54 -10.49 33.73
N PHE A 141 3.56 -9.75 32.61
CA PHE A 141 2.40 -9.61 31.72
C PHE A 141 2.49 -10.57 30.53
N PRO A 142 1.37 -11.17 30.10
CA PRO A 142 1.37 -12.09 28.97
C PRO A 142 1.51 -11.34 27.63
N PRO A 143 2.19 -11.94 26.62
CA PRO A 143 2.28 -11.37 25.28
C PRO A 143 1.06 -11.70 24.41
N ASP A 144 0.22 -12.65 24.81
CA ASP A 144 -0.94 -13.14 24.06
C ASP A 144 -2.13 -12.19 24.18
N PRO A 145 -2.63 -11.59 23.08
CA PRO A 145 -3.80 -10.72 23.10
C PRO A 145 -5.11 -11.40 23.55
N ASN A 146 -5.17 -12.73 23.58
CA ASN A 146 -6.33 -13.50 24.03
C ASN A 146 -6.31 -13.77 25.53
N ASP A 147 -5.21 -13.49 26.22
CA ASP A 147 -5.10 -13.68 27.65
C ASP A 147 -5.93 -12.62 28.41
N PRO A 148 -6.74 -12.99 29.41
CA PRO A 148 -7.52 -12.02 30.19
C PRO A 148 -6.66 -10.97 30.93
N GLU A 149 -5.39 -11.27 31.20
CA GLU A 149 -4.43 -10.37 31.84
C GLU A 149 -3.65 -9.52 30.82
N TYR A 150 -3.89 -9.71 29.52
CA TYR A 150 -3.24 -8.93 28.47
C TYR A 150 -3.57 -7.44 28.55
N GLN A 151 -2.53 -6.63 28.52
CA GLN A 151 -2.66 -5.17 28.43
C GLN A 151 -1.99 -4.66 27.15
N PRO A 152 -2.76 -4.05 26.21
CA PRO A 152 -2.20 -3.50 24.97
C PRO A 152 -1.13 -2.42 25.20
N SER A 153 -1.17 -1.73 26.34
CA SER A 153 -0.15 -0.75 26.73
C SER A 153 1.09 -1.36 27.37
N ALA A 154 1.05 -2.65 27.71
CA ALA A 154 2.14 -3.33 28.40
C ALA A 154 2.92 -4.29 27.50
N ALA A 155 2.46 -4.52 26.27
CA ALA A 155 3.07 -5.48 25.36
C ALA A 155 3.14 -4.93 23.94
N PHE A 156 4.19 -5.31 23.21
CA PHE A 156 4.35 -5.03 21.79
C PHE A 156 5.06 -6.19 21.11
N GLY A 157 4.83 -6.32 19.81
CA GLY A 157 5.46 -7.36 19.01
C GLY A 157 5.87 -6.87 17.64
N HIS A 158 6.85 -7.55 17.07
CA HIS A 158 7.28 -7.33 15.70
C HIS A 158 7.55 -8.65 15.00
N THR A 159 7.28 -8.67 13.70
CA THR A 159 7.50 -9.85 12.86
C THR A 159 8.52 -9.53 11.78
N TYR A 160 9.54 -10.36 11.66
CA TYR A 160 10.58 -10.27 10.65
C TYR A 160 10.49 -11.48 9.71
N SER A 161 10.59 -11.26 8.41
CA SER A 161 10.77 -12.38 7.46
C SER A 161 12.21 -12.87 7.51
N VAL A 162 12.40 -14.13 7.89
CA VAL A 162 13.71 -14.81 7.92
C VAL A 162 14.04 -15.36 6.55
N VAL A 163 13.05 -15.97 5.89
CA VAL A 163 13.15 -16.49 4.53
C VAL A 163 11.92 -16.01 3.78
N THR A 164 12.12 -15.10 2.83
CA THR A 164 11.04 -14.62 1.96
C THR A 164 11.06 -15.38 0.64
N TYR A 165 9.94 -15.96 0.24
CA TYR A 165 9.76 -16.40 -1.14
C TYR A 165 9.68 -15.19 -2.08
N LEU A 166 10.57 -15.10 -3.08
CA LEU A 166 10.46 -14.15 -4.18
C LEU A 166 10.04 -14.89 -5.45
N PRO A 167 8.83 -14.63 -5.99
CA PRO A 167 8.43 -15.22 -7.27
C PRO A 167 9.37 -14.73 -8.37
N LYS A 168 9.80 -15.66 -9.23
CA LYS A 168 10.65 -15.31 -10.38
C LYS A 168 9.94 -14.26 -11.23
N SER A 169 10.60 -13.13 -11.47
CA SER A 169 10.10 -12.09 -12.37
C SER A 169 9.78 -12.74 -13.71
N LYS A 170 8.52 -12.64 -14.15
CA LYS A 170 8.18 -13.05 -15.50
C LYS A 170 8.81 -12.02 -16.42
N ALA A 171 9.91 -12.40 -17.07
CA ALA A 171 10.43 -11.66 -18.19
C ALA A 171 9.28 -11.55 -19.20
N ASN A 172 8.61 -10.39 -19.23
CA ASN A 172 7.71 -10.06 -20.31
C ASN A 172 8.58 -10.10 -21.56
N LYS A 173 8.53 -11.21 -22.29
CA LYS A 173 9.09 -11.32 -23.64
C LYS A 173 8.28 -10.34 -24.48
N LYS A 174 8.64 -9.06 -24.42
CA LYS A 174 8.22 -8.06 -25.38
C LYS A 174 8.81 -8.56 -26.70
N LYS A 175 7.98 -9.21 -27.50
CA LYS A 175 8.32 -9.56 -28.88
C LYS A 175 8.59 -8.23 -29.58
N SER A 176 9.86 -7.96 -29.89
CA SER A 176 10.23 -6.77 -30.66
C SER A 176 9.55 -6.86 -32.03
N LEU A 177 8.66 -5.91 -32.32
CA LEU A 177 8.00 -5.78 -33.63
C LEU A 177 8.86 -5.01 -34.65
N LEU A 178 10.08 -4.66 -34.28
CA LEU A 178 11.08 -4.03 -35.14
C LEU A 178 12.11 -5.10 -35.52
N GLY A 179 11.65 -6.14 -36.20
CA GLY A 179 12.53 -7.12 -36.82
C GLY A 179 13.04 -6.56 -38.14
N ASN A 180 14.22 -5.93 -38.13
CA ASN A 180 14.99 -5.77 -39.36
C ASN A 180 15.73 -7.09 -39.59
N SER A 181 15.46 -7.70 -40.74
CA SER A 181 16.03 -8.96 -41.18
C SER A 181 17.55 -8.87 -41.32
N LYS A 182 18.25 -9.83 -40.72
CA LYS A 182 19.34 -10.61 -41.34
C LYS A 182 19.81 -11.72 -40.40
N ASP A 183 19.67 -12.95 -40.89
CA ASP A 183 20.30 -14.15 -40.34
C ASP A 183 21.81 -13.98 -40.24
N SER A 184 22.39 -14.47 -39.14
CA SER A 184 23.63 -15.24 -39.13
C SER A 184 23.67 -16.08 -37.85
N ASP A 185 23.67 -17.40 -37.99
CA ASP A 185 24.25 -18.36 -37.04
C ASP A 185 25.66 -17.87 -36.60
N VAL A 186 26.23 -18.17 -35.43
CA VAL A 186 26.55 -19.48 -34.86
C VAL A 186 27.06 -19.29 -33.41
N ALA A 187 27.11 -20.40 -32.67
CA ALA A 187 28.07 -20.75 -31.60
C ALA A 187 27.73 -20.40 -30.14
N GLU A 188 27.23 -21.44 -29.47
CA GLU A 188 27.61 -21.92 -28.13
C GLU A 188 28.99 -21.44 -27.64
N THR A 189 29.05 -20.81 -26.46
CA THR A 189 30.23 -20.88 -25.58
C THR A 189 29.83 -20.71 -24.12
N GLN A 190 30.16 -21.73 -23.33
CA GLN A 190 30.07 -21.78 -21.88
C GLN A 190 30.97 -20.72 -21.22
N ALA A 191 30.45 -19.96 -20.26
CA ALA A 191 31.25 -19.06 -19.44
C ALA A 191 31.53 -19.69 -18.07
N LYS A 192 32.72 -20.29 -17.97
CA LYS A 192 33.42 -20.68 -16.75
C LYS A 192 33.71 -19.43 -15.91
N ALA A 193 33.09 -19.30 -14.74
CA ALA A 193 33.46 -18.27 -13.76
C ALA A 193 34.71 -18.73 -12.99
N ILE A 194 35.85 -18.11 -13.30
CA ILE A 194 37.07 -18.17 -12.49
C ILE A 194 36.93 -17.10 -11.42
N PHE A 195 36.92 -17.50 -10.14
CA PHE A 195 37.09 -16.58 -9.01
C PHE A 195 38.56 -16.63 -8.57
N SER A 196 39.31 -15.60 -8.95
CA SER A 196 40.64 -15.29 -8.41
C SER A 196 40.45 -14.25 -7.33
N GLY A 197 40.75 -14.60 -6.08
CA GLY A 197 40.87 -13.67 -4.97
C GLY A 197 42.22 -13.88 -4.30
N SER A 198 43.08 -12.87 -4.40
CA SER A 198 44.22 -12.65 -3.49
C SER A 198 43.73 -12.10 -2.17
#